data_AF-A0A2H0NYW2-F1
#
_entry.id   AF-A0A2H0NYW2-F1
#
_cell.length_a   1.000
_cell.length_b   1.000
_cell.length_c   1.000
_cell.angle_alpha   90.00
_cell.angle_beta   90.00
_cell.angle_gamma   90.00
#
_symmetry.space_group_name_H-M   'P 1'
#
loop_
_entity.id
_entity.type
_entity.pdbx_description
1 polymer ?
#
loop_
_entity_poly.entity_id
_entity_poly.type
_entity_poly.pdbx_seq_one_letter_code
_entity_poly.pdbx_strand_id
1 'polypeptide(L)'
;MDMNWEPFVVCPSEQSAPGARGMGGPDGLGDRLRTAAFAERQAFAAFLWAAETFSDASEGLRAAWRRIGLEEEVHLNLLLERMKALGVKVGERPVSDRLWRRLTQCKTAAEFAAAMREAEARGQAAEESFRRSLAERDPITAAIFGQIADDEAEHLAVADRLAASIRNSV
;
A
#
# COMPACT_ATOMS: atom_id res chain seq x y z
N MET A 1 10.45 7.84 -14.15
CA MET A 1 11.38 6.72 -13.93
C MET A 1 10.56 5.45 -14.12
N ASP A 2 11.02 4.54 -14.96
CA ASP A 2 10.41 3.20 -15.03
C ASP A 2 10.88 2.44 -13.79
N MET A 3 9.98 2.27 -12.83
CA MET A 3 10.25 1.53 -11.60
C MET A 3 10.38 0.05 -11.93
N ASN A 4 11.42 -0.61 -11.41
CA ASN A 4 11.50 -2.06 -11.47
C ASN A 4 10.54 -2.66 -10.42
N TRP A 5 9.43 -3.22 -10.91
CA TRP A 5 8.41 -3.87 -10.08
C TRP A 5 8.66 -5.36 -9.85
N GLU A 6 9.74 -5.93 -10.38
CA GLU A 6 10.09 -7.33 -10.11
C GLU A 6 10.12 -7.63 -8.60
N PRO A 7 9.65 -8.82 -8.18
CA PRO A 7 9.17 -9.92 -9.02
C PRO A 7 7.67 -9.85 -9.38
N PHE A 8 7.00 -8.72 -9.16
CA PHE A 8 5.60 -8.54 -9.56
C PHE A 8 5.49 -8.40 -11.08
N VAL A 9 4.54 -9.11 -11.66
CA VAL A 9 4.15 -8.92 -13.07
C VAL A 9 3.09 -7.82 -13.09
N VAL A 10 3.38 -6.69 -13.72
CA VAL A 10 2.46 -5.56 -13.79
C VAL A 10 1.68 -5.61 -15.09
N CYS A 11 0.36 -5.45 -15.03
CA CYS A 11 -0.47 -5.33 -16.21
C CYS A 11 -0.05 -4.10 -17.04
N PRO A 12 -0.07 -4.19 -18.38
CA PRO A 12 0.08 -3.01 -19.23
C PRO A 12 -0.90 -1.91 -18.81
N SER A 13 -0.48 -0.65 -18.91
CA SER A 13 -1.23 0.52 -18.42
C SER A 13 -2.63 0.67 -19.03
N GLU A 14 -2.84 0.11 -20.22
CA GLU A 14 -4.09 0.10 -20.99
C GLU A 14 -5.05 -1.05 -20.59
N GLN A 15 -4.59 -1.97 -19.74
CA GLN A 15 -5.32 -3.17 -19.36
C GLN A 15 -5.63 -3.17 -17.85
N SER A 16 -6.83 -3.65 -17.52
CA SER A 16 -7.19 -3.91 -16.13
C SER A 16 -6.50 -5.18 -15.64
N ALA A 17 -5.95 -5.14 -14.42
CA ALA A 17 -5.58 -6.37 -13.73
C ALA A 17 -6.80 -7.29 -13.61
N PRO A 18 -6.62 -8.61 -13.76
CA PRO A 18 -7.73 -9.54 -13.72
C PRO A 18 -8.35 -9.53 -12.32
N GLY A 19 -9.68 -9.67 -12.26
CA GLY A 19 -10.40 -9.72 -10.99
C GLY A 19 -9.87 -10.81 -10.05
N ALA A 20 -9.92 -10.53 -8.75
CA ALA A 20 -9.60 -11.52 -7.73
C ALA A 20 -10.60 -12.67 -7.79
N ARG A 21 -10.11 -13.91 -7.75
CA ARG A 21 -10.93 -15.13 -7.70
C ARG A 21 -11.71 -15.20 -6.39
N GLY A 22 -12.69 -16.09 -6.31
CA GLY A 22 -13.54 -16.25 -5.12
C GLY A 22 -12.72 -16.55 -3.86
N MET A 23 -13.10 -15.94 -2.73
CA MET A 23 -12.36 -16.03 -1.47
C MET A 23 -12.33 -17.41 -0.79
N GLY A 24 -13.10 -18.37 -1.29
CA GLY A 24 -13.25 -19.68 -0.66
C GLY A 24 -12.05 -20.62 -0.86
N GLY A 25 -11.12 -20.29 -1.77
CA GLY A 25 -9.99 -21.16 -2.11
C GLY A 25 -8.63 -20.47 -2.04
N PRO A 26 -7.54 -21.26 -2.07
CA PRO A 26 -6.15 -20.77 -1.94
C PRO A 26 -5.80 -19.75 -3.03
N ASP A 27 -6.32 -19.96 -4.23
CA ASP A 27 -6.19 -19.07 -5.38
C ASP A 27 -6.70 -17.65 -5.13
N GLY A 28 -7.91 -17.53 -4.57
CA GLY A 28 -8.52 -16.23 -4.28
C GLY A 28 -7.85 -15.49 -3.13
N LEU A 29 -7.34 -16.23 -2.13
CA LEU A 29 -6.50 -15.67 -1.08
C LEU A 29 -5.16 -15.19 -1.65
N GLY A 30 -4.54 -16.01 -2.50
CA GLY A 30 -3.30 -15.68 -3.18
C GLY A 30 -3.40 -14.40 -4.00
N ASP A 31 -4.52 -14.16 -4.70
CA ASP A 31 -4.77 -12.93 -5.46
C ASP A 31 -4.78 -11.68 -4.58
N ARG A 32 -5.40 -11.77 -3.40
CA ARG A 32 -5.50 -10.64 -2.46
C ARG A 32 -4.17 -10.36 -1.77
N LEU A 33 -3.46 -11.41 -1.37
CA LEU A 33 -2.09 -11.26 -0.86
C LEU A 33 -1.18 -10.59 -1.91
N ARG A 34 -1.29 -10.95 -3.20
CA ARG A 34 -0.54 -10.24 -4.27
C ARG A 34 -0.87 -8.76 -4.31
N THR A 35 -2.17 -8.49 -4.30
CA THR A 35 -2.68 -7.15 -4.54
C THR A 35 -2.32 -6.24 -3.38
N ALA A 36 -2.46 -6.73 -2.14
CA ALA A 36 -2.00 -6.04 -0.94
C ALA A 36 -0.48 -5.83 -0.98
N ALA A 37 0.31 -6.89 -1.20
CA ALA A 37 1.77 -6.77 -1.26
C ALA A 37 2.22 -5.76 -2.32
N PHE A 38 1.57 -5.75 -3.49
CA PHE A 38 1.90 -4.78 -4.52
C PHE A 38 1.40 -3.37 -4.21
N ALA A 39 0.37 -3.21 -3.39
CA ALA A 39 -0.03 -1.90 -2.87
C ALA A 39 1.07 -1.35 -1.93
N GLU A 40 1.58 -2.15 -1.00
CA GLU A 40 2.68 -1.73 -0.10
C GLU A 40 3.94 -1.38 -0.87
N ARG A 41 4.29 -2.19 -1.88
CA ARG A 41 5.40 -1.90 -2.79
C ARG A 41 5.25 -0.54 -3.48
N GLN A 42 4.03 -0.20 -3.90
CA GLN A 42 3.72 1.09 -4.54
C GLN A 42 3.73 2.24 -3.53
N ALA A 43 3.20 2.03 -2.32
CA ALA A 43 3.16 3.02 -1.25
C ALA A 43 4.58 3.36 -0.78
N PHE A 44 5.42 2.36 -0.50
CA PHE A 44 6.85 2.51 -0.23
C PHE A 44 7.54 3.40 -1.26
N ALA A 45 7.42 3.03 -2.54
CA ALA A 45 8.04 3.78 -3.62
C ALA A 45 7.50 5.21 -3.71
N ALA A 46 6.18 5.39 -3.54
CA ALA A 46 5.52 6.68 -3.64
C ALA A 46 5.92 7.63 -2.52
N PHE A 47 6.04 7.15 -1.28
CA PHE A 47 6.50 7.95 -0.15
C PHE A 47 7.93 8.44 -0.33
N LEU A 48 8.84 7.56 -0.75
CA LEU A 48 10.23 7.95 -1.02
C LEU A 48 10.33 8.92 -2.21
N TRP A 49 9.57 8.67 -3.27
CA TRP A 49 9.49 9.58 -4.40
C TRP A 49 8.99 10.97 -3.98
N ALA A 50 7.92 11.05 -3.19
CA ALA A 50 7.35 12.32 -2.74
C ALA A 50 8.29 13.11 -1.83
N ALA A 51 9.02 12.41 -0.95
CA ALA A 51 10.02 13.02 -0.06
C ALA A 51 11.13 13.76 -0.81
N GLU A 52 11.40 13.40 -2.06
CA GLU A 52 12.40 14.06 -2.91
C GLU A 52 11.78 14.96 -3.99
N THR A 53 10.50 14.81 -4.31
CA THR A 53 9.89 15.47 -5.48
C THR A 53 9.33 16.86 -5.20
N PHE A 54 8.58 17.03 -4.12
CA PHE A 54 7.77 18.24 -3.92
C PHE A 54 8.58 19.32 -3.23
N SER A 55 9.00 20.38 -3.95
CA SER A 55 9.78 21.48 -3.38
C SER A 55 9.05 22.25 -2.26
N ASP A 56 7.71 22.23 -2.28
CA ASP A 56 6.82 22.82 -1.28
C ASP A 56 6.65 21.96 -0.02
N ALA A 57 7.18 20.73 0.02
CA ALA A 57 7.17 19.90 1.22
C ALA A 57 8.18 20.40 2.26
N SER A 58 7.70 20.63 3.49
CA SER A 58 8.55 20.95 4.65
C SER A 58 9.43 19.76 5.04
N GLU A 59 10.55 20.01 5.74
CA GLU A 59 11.45 18.94 6.16
C GLU A 59 10.77 17.92 7.08
N GLY A 60 9.85 18.37 7.95
CA GLY A 60 9.05 17.48 8.79
C GLY A 60 8.15 16.55 8.00
N LEU A 61 7.55 17.04 6.90
CA LEU A 61 6.72 16.24 6.01
C LEU A 61 7.55 15.22 5.24
N ARG A 62 8.73 15.62 4.73
CA ARG A 62 9.66 14.71 4.06
C ARG A 62 10.16 13.61 4.99
N ALA A 63 10.53 13.97 6.22
CA ALA A 63 10.97 13.01 7.23
C ALA A 63 9.85 12.02 7.58
N ALA A 64 8.61 12.49 7.72
CA ALA A 64 7.46 11.61 7.96
C ALA A 64 7.23 10.63 6.79
N TRP A 65 7.27 11.11 5.54
CA TRP A 65 7.13 10.23 4.37
C TRP A 65 8.26 9.20 4.29
N ARG A 66 9.51 9.59 4.55
CA ARG A 66 10.62 8.61 4.58
C ARG A 66 10.40 7.55 5.67
N ARG A 67 9.92 7.93 6.86
CA ARG A 67 9.59 6.99 7.93
C ARG A 67 8.50 6.02 7.49
N ILE A 68 7.36 6.53 7.06
CA ILE A 68 6.20 5.72 6.68
C ILE A 68 6.55 4.81 5.50
N GLY A 69 7.31 5.29 4.51
CA GLY A 69 7.82 4.42 3.45
C GLY A 69 8.53 3.18 4.00
N LEU A 70 9.44 3.34 4.97
CA LEU A 70 10.11 2.19 5.59
C LEU A 70 9.14 1.27 6.35
N GLU A 71 8.05 1.79 6.91
CA GLU A 71 6.96 1.01 7.51
C GLU A 71 6.25 0.16 6.43
N GLU A 72 6.00 0.70 5.23
CA GLU A 72 5.45 -0.06 4.11
C GLU A 72 6.35 -1.19 3.60
N GLU A 73 7.66 -1.02 3.67
CA GLU A 73 8.59 -2.11 3.35
C GLU A 73 8.45 -3.28 4.33
N VAL A 74 8.16 -3.00 5.60
CA VAL A 74 7.87 -4.04 6.60
C VAL A 74 6.56 -4.75 6.26
N HIS A 75 5.49 -4.02 5.94
CA HIS A 75 4.21 -4.59 5.51
C HIS A 75 4.36 -5.50 4.29
N LEU A 76 5.07 -5.02 3.27
CA LEU A 76 5.42 -5.79 2.08
C LEU A 76 6.08 -7.12 2.44
N ASN A 77 7.10 -7.09 3.32
CA ASN A 77 7.84 -8.29 3.70
C ASN A 77 6.97 -9.29 4.47
N LEU A 78 6.07 -8.83 5.34
CA LEU A 78 5.10 -9.71 6.02
C LEU A 78 4.21 -10.46 5.01
N LEU A 79 3.70 -9.75 4.01
CA LEU A 79 2.85 -10.33 2.98
C LEU A 79 3.62 -11.29 2.06
N LEU A 80 4.84 -10.94 1.67
CA LEU A 80 5.70 -11.79 0.84
C LEU A 80 6.07 -13.10 1.54
N GLU A 81 6.49 -13.04 2.81
CA GLU A 81 6.78 -14.26 3.58
C GLU A 81 5.52 -15.09 3.79
N ARG A 82 4.36 -14.46 3.98
CA ARG A 82 3.09 -15.20 4.04
C ARG A 82 2.75 -15.90 2.74
N MET A 83 2.90 -15.21 1.60
CA MET A 83 2.70 -15.79 0.28
C MET A 83 3.61 -16.99 0.05
N LYS A 84 4.89 -16.87 0.40
CA LYS A 84 5.88 -17.95 0.31
C LYS A 84 5.47 -19.15 1.17
N ALA A 85 5.03 -18.93 2.41
CA ALA A 85 4.55 -19.99 3.31
C ALA A 85 3.31 -20.72 2.76
N LEU A 86 2.47 -20.04 1.98
CA LEU A 86 1.28 -20.61 1.32
C LEU A 86 1.56 -21.17 -0.08
N GLY A 87 2.80 -21.11 -0.57
CA GLY A 87 3.16 -21.52 -1.93
C GLY A 87 2.62 -20.59 -3.04
N VAL A 88 2.17 -19.40 -2.68
CA VAL A 88 1.64 -18.39 -3.61
C VAL A 88 2.80 -17.69 -4.30
N LYS A 89 2.84 -17.73 -5.63
CA LYS A 89 3.93 -17.11 -6.42
C LYS A 89 3.61 -15.66 -6.77
N VAL A 90 4.54 -14.74 -6.46
CA VAL A 90 4.37 -13.30 -6.72
C VAL A 90 4.07 -13.00 -8.19
N GLY A 91 4.81 -13.60 -9.13
CA GLY A 91 4.64 -13.35 -10.56
C GLY A 91 3.55 -14.18 -11.27
N GLU A 92 2.75 -14.96 -10.54
CA GLU A 92 1.79 -15.89 -11.15
C GLU A 92 0.64 -15.22 -11.90
N ARG A 93 0.21 -14.06 -11.40
CA ARG A 93 -0.90 -13.28 -11.97
C ARG A 93 -0.55 -11.81 -11.94
N PRO A 94 -0.95 -11.05 -12.96
CA PRO A 94 -0.55 -9.66 -13.04
C PRO A 94 -1.34 -8.78 -12.07
N VAL A 95 -0.70 -7.71 -11.62
CA VAL A 95 -1.23 -6.70 -10.68
C VAL A 95 -1.25 -5.31 -11.34
N SER A 96 -1.99 -4.37 -10.73
CA SER A 96 -2.14 -3.01 -11.28
C SER A 96 -1.26 -2.00 -10.55
N ASP A 97 -0.53 -1.18 -11.32
CA ASP A 97 0.27 -0.04 -10.85
C ASP A 97 -0.54 1.25 -10.66
N ARG A 98 -1.87 1.14 -10.58
CA ARG A 98 -2.77 2.30 -10.58
C ARG A 98 -2.53 3.23 -9.40
N LEU A 99 -2.13 2.71 -8.23
CA LEU A 99 -1.84 3.53 -7.06
C LEU A 99 -0.63 4.42 -7.35
N TRP A 100 0.48 3.82 -7.78
CA TRP A 100 1.69 4.54 -8.19
C TRP A 100 1.40 5.61 -9.24
N ARG A 101 0.69 5.26 -10.32
CA ARG A 101 0.36 6.22 -11.39
C ARG A 101 -0.52 7.37 -10.91
N ARG A 102 -1.48 7.09 -10.03
CA ARG A 102 -2.34 8.13 -9.44
C ARG A 102 -1.52 9.09 -8.58
N LEU A 103 -0.66 8.57 -7.72
CA LEU A 103 0.13 9.35 -6.77
C LEU A 103 1.21 10.18 -7.46
N THR A 104 1.83 9.63 -8.50
CA THR A 104 2.86 10.33 -9.27
C THR A 104 2.33 11.41 -10.20
N GLN A 105 0.99 11.53 -10.32
CA GLN A 105 0.35 12.62 -11.05
C GLN A 105 0.14 13.88 -10.19
N CYS A 106 0.19 13.76 -8.85
CA CYS A 106 0.09 14.89 -7.92
C CYS A 106 1.15 15.96 -8.23
N LYS A 107 0.77 17.24 -8.09
CA LYS A 107 1.61 18.41 -8.41
C LYS A 107 2.13 19.14 -7.19
N THR A 108 1.53 18.92 -6.03
CA THR A 108 1.89 19.58 -4.77
C THR A 108 2.01 18.57 -3.64
N ALA A 109 2.74 18.94 -2.59
CA ALA A 109 2.83 18.14 -1.37
C ALA A 109 1.45 17.89 -0.75
N ALA A 110 0.56 18.88 -0.81
CA ALA A 110 -0.80 18.78 -0.29
C ALA A 110 -1.68 17.79 -1.07
N GLU A 111 -1.60 17.81 -2.41
CA GLU A 111 -2.31 16.84 -3.25
C GLU A 111 -1.85 15.41 -2.99
N PHE A 112 -0.53 15.21 -2.88
CA PHE A 112 0.03 13.89 -2.57
C PHE A 112 -0.39 13.41 -1.18
N ALA A 113 -0.28 14.25 -0.15
CA ALA A 113 -0.69 13.90 1.20
C ALA A 113 -2.18 13.52 1.27
N ALA A 114 -3.05 14.26 0.59
CA ALA A 114 -4.48 13.94 0.50
C ALA A 114 -4.74 12.61 -0.23
N ALA A 115 -4.05 12.37 -1.35
CA ALA A 115 -4.19 11.15 -2.12
C ALA A 115 -3.67 9.91 -1.37
N MET A 116 -2.54 10.02 -0.66
CA MET A 116 -2.02 8.97 0.21
C MET A 116 -2.96 8.68 1.37
N ARG A 117 -3.44 9.70 2.07
CA ARG A 117 -4.43 9.52 3.15
C ARG A 117 -5.68 8.77 2.68
N GLU A 118 -6.17 9.06 1.46
CA GLU A 118 -7.28 8.30 0.88
C GLU A 118 -6.89 6.86 0.52
N ALA A 119 -5.64 6.62 0.12
CA ALA A 119 -5.12 5.28 -0.11
C ALA A 119 -5.09 4.47 1.19
N GLU A 120 -4.50 5.00 2.26
CA GLU A 120 -4.39 4.32 3.56
C GLU A 120 -5.76 4.02 4.14
N ALA A 121 -6.70 4.98 4.09
CA ALA A 121 -8.05 4.76 4.59
C ALA A 121 -8.78 3.61 3.86
N ARG A 122 -8.50 3.44 2.56
CA ARG A 122 -9.05 2.31 1.78
C ARG A 122 -8.29 1.01 2.04
N GLY A 123 -6.97 1.06 2.22
CA GLY A 123 -6.12 -0.08 2.61
C GLY A 123 -6.58 -0.65 3.94
N GLN A 124 -6.56 0.19 4.98
CA GLN A 124 -7.04 -0.14 6.32
C GLN A 124 -8.41 -0.80 6.32
N ALA A 125 -9.39 -0.22 5.63
CA ALA A 125 -10.74 -0.77 5.57
C ALA A 125 -10.77 -2.17 4.89
N ALA A 126 -9.92 -2.39 3.89
CA ALA A 126 -9.80 -3.67 3.20
C ALA A 126 -9.07 -4.72 4.06
N GLU A 127 -7.95 -4.37 4.69
CA GLU A 127 -7.23 -5.25 5.61
C GLU A 127 -8.10 -5.66 6.80
N GLU A 128 -8.83 -4.71 7.39
CA GLU A 128 -9.75 -4.96 8.49
C GLU A 128 -10.87 -5.94 8.07
N SER A 129 -11.37 -5.78 6.83
CA SER A 129 -12.31 -6.74 6.25
C SER A 129 -11.69 -8.12 6.09
N PHE A 130 -10.43 -8.21 5.62
CA PHE A 130 -9.72 -9.47 5.47
C PHE A 130 -9.44 -10.15 6.80
N ARG A 131 -8.95 -9.41 7.79
CA ARG A 131 -8.76 -9.86 9.18
C ARG A 131 -10.00 -10.56 9.70
N ARG A 132 -11.16 -9.91 9.63
CA ARG A 132 -12.44 -10.51 10.06
C ARG A 132 -12.82 -11.73 9.23
N SER A 133 -12.68 -11.67 7.90
CA SER A 133 -13.08 -12.76 7.02
C SER A 133 -12.20 -14.01 7.14
N LEU A 134 -10.97 -13.88 7.64
CA LEU A 134 -9.97 -14.95 7.72
C LEU A 134 -9.81 -15.50 9.14
N ALA A 135 -10.30 -14.79 10.17
CA ALA A 135 -10.04 -15.11 11.58
C ALA A 135 -10.18 -16.59 11.95
N GLU A 136 -11.23 -17.27 11.49
CA GLU A 136 -11.48 -18.69 11.83
C GLU A 136 -10.75 -19.69 10.93
N ARG A 137 -10.49 -19.32 9.67
CA ARG A 137 -10.01 -20.25 8.62
C ARG A 137 -8.51 -20.14 8.34
N ASP A 138 -7.94 -18.95 8.58
CA ASP A 138 -6.52 -18.65 8.43
C ASP A 138 -6.13 -17.56 9.43
N PRO A 139 -6.01 -17.91 10.72
CA PRO A 139 -5.72 -16.94 11.78
C PRO A 139 -4.35 -16.25 11.62
N ILE A 140 -3.40 -16.90 10.94
CA ILE A 140 -2.07 -16.31 10.69
C ILE A 140 -2.20 -15.17 9.67
N THR A 141 -2.84 -15.41 8.54
CA THR A 141 -3.06 -14.33 7.56
C THR A 141 -3.95 -13.24 8.13
N ALA A 142 -4.96 -13.61 8.93
CA ALA A 142 -5.81 -12.63 9.61
C ALA A 142 -5.01 -11.73 10.55
N ALA A 143 -4.07 -12.28 11.32
CA ALA A 143 -3.20 -11.51 12.20
C ALA A 143 -2.28 -10.55 11.43
N ILE A 144 -1.72 -10.98 10.30
CA ILE A 144 -0.89 -10.12 9.44
C ILE A 144 -1.69 -8.93 8.93
N PHE A 145 -2.88 -9.15 8.34
CA PHE A 145 -3.73 -8.04 7.91
C PHE A 145 -4.19 -7.16 9.08
N GLY A 146 -4.37 -7.73 10.28
CA GLY A 146 -4.69 -6.93 11.46
C GLY A 146 -3.56 -6.02 11.90
N GLN A 147 -2.32 -6.52 11.88
CA GLN A 147 -1.16 -5.69 12.17
C GLN A 147 -1.08 -4.52 11.18
N ILE A 148 -1.17 -4.79 9.87
CA ILE A 148 -1.11 -3.74 8.84
C ILE A 148 -2.25 -2.72 9.05
N ALA A 149 -3.49 -3.17 9.31
CA ALA A 149 -4.61 -2.25 9.54
C ALA A 149 -4.43 -1.36 10.78
N ASP A 150 -3.79 -1.86 11.83
CA ASP A 150 -3.48 -1.10 13.04
C ASP A 150 -2.38 -0.05 12.74
N ASP A 151 -1.36 -0.43 11.98
CA ASP A 151 -0.27 0.46 11.54
C ASP A 151 -0.81 1.56 10.59
N GLU A 152 -1.73 1.22 9.68
CA GLU A 152 -2.41 2.21 8.83
C GLU A 152 -3.25 3.24 9.62
N ALA A 153 -3.78 2.84 10.78
CA ALA A 153 -4.46 3.77 11.69
C ALA A 153 -3.48 4.84 12.20
N GLU A 154 -2.24 4.44 12.48
CA GLU A 154 -1.16 5.35 12.88
C GLU A 154 -0.78 6.26 11.70
N HIS A 155 -0.56 5.70 10.50
CA HIS A 155 -0.24 6.46 9.29
C HIS A 155 -1.27 7.57 9.03
N LEU A 156 -2.56 7.25 9.14
CA LEU A 156 -3.65 8.22 9.02
C LEU A 156 -3.60 9.31 10.09
N ALA A 157 -3.32 8.95 11.34
CA ALA A 157 -3.17 9.92 12.41
C ALA A 157 -1.97 10.86 12.17
N VAL A 158 -0.85 10.36 11.64
CA VAL A 158 0.28 11.19 11.21
C VAL A 158 -0.14 12.13 10.09
N ALA A 159 -0.81 11.62 9.05
CA ALA A 159 -1.29 12.40 7.92
C ALA A 159 -2.23 13.53 8.35
N ASP A 160 -3.16 13.27 9.28
CA ASP A 160 -4.11 14.27 9.79
C ASP A 160 -3.41 15.39 10.58
N ARG A 161 -2.41 15.04 11.41
CA ARG A 161 -1.59 16.04 12.12
C ARG A 161 -0.81 16.93 11.15
N LEU A 162 -0.20 16.34 10.12
CA LEU A 162 0.58 17.09 9.14
C LEU A 162 -0.30 17.95 8.23
N ALA A 163 -1.48 17.46 7.84
CA ALA A 163 -2.45 18.25 7.08
C ALA A 163 -2.91 19.49 7.84
N ALA A 164 -3.05 19.41 9.17
CA ALA A 164 -3.33 20.59 10.00
C ALA A 164 -2.17 21.60 9.98
N SER A 165 -0.93 21.13 9.96
CA SER A 165 0.26 21.99 9.85
C SER A 165 0.34 22.72 8.50
N ILE A 166 -0.06 22.05 7.40
CA ILE A 166 -0.08 22.65 6.06
C ILE A 166 -1.11 23.79 6.01
N ARG A 167 -2.31 23.59 6.57
CA ARG A 167 -3.38 24.62 6.58
C ARG A 167 -3.06 25.86 7.42
N ASN A 168 -2.21 25.73 8.44
CA ASN A 168 -1.83 26.84 9.33
C ASN A 168 -0.62 27.64 8.83
N SER A 169 -0.02 27.25 7.69
CA SER A 169 1.16 27.90 7.10
C SER A 169 0.84 28.73 5.85
N VAL A 170 -0.45 28.89 5.53
CA VAL A 170 -0.99 29.69 4.41
C VAL A 170 -1.66 30.95 4.93
#